data_AF-A0A952GDP4-F1
#
_entry.id   AF-A0A952GDP4-F1
#
_cell.length_a   1.000
_cell.length_b   1.000
_cell.length_c   1.000
_cell.angle_alpha   90.00
_cell.angle_beta   90.00
_cell.angle_gamma   90.00
#
_symmetry.space_group_name_H-M   'P 1'
#
loop_
_entity.id
_entity.type
_entity.pdbx_description
1 polymer ?
#
loop_
_entity_poly.entity_id
_entity_poly.type
_entity_poly.pdbx_seq_one_letter_code
_entity_poly.pdbx_strand_id
1 'polypeptide(L)'
;SREHAAWALSDYGFRAVIAPTFADIFFSNAGKNGIVLARLTDDEVNTLMQRAQTPGYEITVDLEAQTVTDGRGFKARFEIDPFRKECLLNGLDDIGLTLRHGEALDKFEANHDNEFWSAPKTATA
;
A
#
# COMPACT_ATOMS: atom_id res chain seq x y z
N SER A 1 -12.56 11.59 1.73
CA SER A 1 -12.57 10.56 0.67
C SER A 1 -13.29 9.34 1.22
N ARG A 2 -14.26 8.77 0.51
CA ARG A 2 -14.88 7.50 0.90
C ARG A 2 -13.90 6.39 0.50
N GLU A 3 -13.64 5.41 1.37
CA GLU A 3 -12.68 4.30 1.14
C GLU A 3 -12.85 3.62 -0.22
N HIS A 4 -14.09 3.64 -0.74
CA HIS A 4 -14.47 3.22 -2.08
C HIS A 4 -13.57 3.72 -3.22
N ALA A 5 -12.94 4.89 -3.11
CA ALA A 5 -12.09 5.41 -4.20
C ALA A 5 -10.83 4.57 -4.41
N ALA A 6 -10.19 4.10 -3.33
CA ALA A 6 -9.00 3.25 -3.44
C ALA A 6 -9.38 1.84 -3.92
N TRP A 7 -10.52 1.32 -3.43
CA TRP A 7 -11.04 0.02 -3.87
C TRP A 7 -11.38 0.02 -5.36
N ALA A 8 -12.11 1.02 -5.85
CA ALA A 8 -12.45 1.10 -7.27
C ALA A 8 -11.21 1.11 -8.19
N LEU A 9 -10.12 1.77 -7.76
CA LEU A 9 -8.87 1.77 -8.52
C LEU A 9 -8.20 0.40 -8.51
N SER A 10 -8.13 -0.24 -7.33
CA SER A 10 -7.53 -1.57 -7.19
C SER A 10 -8.30 -2.63 -7.97
N ASP A 11 -9.64 -2.63 -7.86
CA ASP A 11 -10.55 -3.55 -8.56
C ASP A 11 -10.47 -3.41 -10.07
N TYR A 12 -10.28 -2.17 -10.57
CA TYR A 12 -10.03 -1.93 -11.99
C TYR A 12 -8.66 -2.43 -12.45
N GLY A 13 -7.71 -2.62 -11.52
CA GLY A 13 -6.36 -3.10 -11.79
C GLY A 13 -5.29 -2.01 -11.81
N PHE A 14 -5.58 -0.78 -11.36
CA PHE A 14 -4.55 0.23 -11.18
C PHE A 14 -3.58 -0.16 -10.06
N ARG A 15 -2.28 -0.04 -10.33
CA ARG A 15 -1.20 -0.36 -9.37
C ARG A 15 -0.46 0.88 -8.87
N ALA A 16 -0.59 2.00 -9.57
CA ALA A 16 0.05 3.26 -9.22
C ALA A 16 -0.82 4.45 -9.59
N VAL A 17 -0.70 5.52 -8.82
CA VAL A 17 -1.28 6.84 -9.10
C VAL A 17 -0.17 7.87 -9.00
N ILE A 18 -0.08 8.73 -10.02
CA ILE A 18 0.92 9.79 -10.11
C ILE A 18 0.17 11.13 -9.98
N ALA A 19 0.55 11.97 -9.01
CA ALA A 19 -0.06 13.28 -8.81
C ALA A 19 0.87 14.22 -8.04
N PRO A 20 0.65 15.54 -8.07
CA PRO A 20 1.44 16.48 -7.27
C PRO A 20 1.20 16.33 -5.77
N THR A 21 -0.06 16.09 -5.40
CA THR A 21 -0.48 15.93 -4.01
C THR A 21 -1.57 14.88 -3.88
N PHE A 22 -1.73 14.34 -2.67
CA PHE A 22 -2.76 13.37 -2.33
C PHE A 22 -3.46 13.80 -1.05
N ALA A 23 -4.78 13.67 -1.00
CA ALA A 23 -5.53 13.89 0.22
C ALA A 23 -5.20 12.80 1.26
N ASP A 24 -5.04 13.18 2.53
CA ASP A 24 -4.52 12.30 3.60
C ASP A 24 -5.26 10.96 3.72
N ILE A 25 -6.59 10.98 3.64
CA ILE A 25 -7.41 9.76 3.73
C ILE A 25 -7.13 8.83 2.54
N PHE A 26 -7.05 9.38 1.33
CA PHE A 26 -6.72 8.59 0.14
C PHE A 26 -5.30 8.03 0.24
N PHE A 27 -4.37 8.83 0.75
CA PHE A 27 -2.98 8.42 0.96
C PHE A 27 -2.86 7.23 1.93
N SER A 28 -3.63 7.23 3.02
CA SER A 28 -3.70 6.11 3.96
C SER A 28 -4.25 4.84 3.29
N ASN A 29 -5.37 4.96 2.58
CA ASN A 29 -6.08 3.80 2.03
C ASN A 29 -5.37 3.18 0.82
N ALA A 30 -4.75 3.99 -0.04
CA ALA A 30 -4.06 3.50 -1.23
C ALA A 30 -2.95 2.50 -0.87
N GLY A 31 -2.13 2.82 0.13
CA GLY A 31 -1.05 1.93 0.58
C GLY A 31 -1.57 0.58 1.07
N LYS A 32 -2.68 0.57 1.82
CA LYS A 32 -3.33 -0.67 2.30
C LYS A 32 -3.89 -1.53 1.17
N ASN A 33 -4.19 -0.93 0.02
CA ASN A 33 -4.74 -1.63 -1.15
C ASN A 33 -3.68 -1.93 -2.22
N GLY A 34 -2.38 -1.85 -1.87
CA GLY A 34 -1.31 -2.18 -2.79
C GLY A 34 -1.08 -1.14 -3.91
N ILE A 35 -1.58 0.09 -3.74
CA ILE A 35 -1.44 1.17 -4.73
C ILE A 35 -0.25 2.06 -4.38
N VAL A 36 0.70 2.17 -5.31
CA VAL A 36 1.82 3.10 -5.21
C VAL A 36 1.35 4.52 -5.46
N LEU A 37 1.64 5.44 -4.54
CA LEU A 37 1.38 6.87 -4.72
C LEU A 37 2.68 7.61 -5.02
N ALA A 38 2.93 7.90 -6.29
CA ALA A 38 4.12 8.61 -6.75
C ALA A 38 3.85 10.12 -6.80
N ARG A 39 4.39 10.85 -5.83
CA ARG A 39 4.37 12.32 -5.84
C ARG A 39 5.46 12.84 -6.77
N LEU A 40 5.05 13.63 -7.75
CA LEU A 40 5.94 14.34 -8.69
C LEU A 40 5.60 15.85 -8.66
N THR A 41 6.39 16.69 -9.29
CA THR A 41 6.07 18.12 -9.45
C THR A 41 4.94 18.33 -10.45
N ASP A 42 4.26 19.49 -10.39
CA ASP A 42 3.21 19.85 -11.35
C ASP A 42 3.71 19.79 -12.81
N ASP A 43 4.93 20.26 -13.08
CA ASP A 43 5.53 20.23 -14.43
C ASP A 43 5.78 18.80 -14.93
N GLU A 44 6.24 17.91 -14.05
CA GLU A 44 6.44 16.50 -14.35
C GLU A 44 5.11 15.80 -14.65
N VAL A 45 4.08 16.05 -13.83
CA VAL A 45 2.73 15.50 -14.04
C VAL A 45 2.13 16.01 -15.34
N ASN A 46 2.22 17.32 -15.61
CA ASN A 46 1.75 17.92 -16.85
C ASN A 46 2.44 17.31 -18.08
N THR A 47 3.75 17.08 -17.98
CA THR A 47 4.53 16.40 -19.03
C THR A 47 3.99 14.99 -19.30
N LEU A 48 3.77 14.19 -18.25
CA LEU A 48 3.22 12.85 -18.38
C LEU A 48 1.79 12.87 -18.95
N MET A 49 0.94 13.80 -18.51
CA MET A 49 -0.42 13.96 -19.01
C MET A 49 -0.44 14.30 -20.51
N GLN A 50 0.45 15.18 -20.98
CA GLN A 50 0.57 15.50 -22.41
C GLN A 50 1.01 14.27 -23.22
N ARG A 51 2.00 13.52 -22.73
CA ARG A 51 2.48 12.29 -23.41
C ARG A 51 1.42 11.20 -23.45
N ALA A 52 0.64 11.06 -22.38
CA ALA A 52 -0.46 10.10 -22.25
C ALA A 52 -1.63 10.33 -23.22
N GLN A 53 -1.71 11.49 -23.87
CA GLN A 53 -2.64 11.68 -24.99
C GLN A 53 -2.29 10.82 -26.21
N THR A 54 -1.06 10.29 -26.28
CA THR A 54 -0.68 9.35 -27.34
C THR A 54 -1.21 7.95 -27.01
N PRO A 55 -2.01 7.32 -27.88
CA PRO A 55 -2.44 5.93 -27.68
C PRO A 55 -1.25 4.97 -27.55
N GLY A 56 -1.32 4.03 -26.60
CA GLY A 56 -0.26 3.07 -26.33
C GLY A 56 0.96 3.67 -25.62
N TYR A 57 0.86 4.87 -25.05
CA TYR A 57 1.90 5.42 -24.20
C TYR A 57 2.02 4.61 -22.90
N GLU A 58 3.23 4.15 -22.60
CA GLU A 58 3.55 3.36 -21.42
C GLU A 58 4.43 4.15 -20.45
N ILE A 59 4.14 3.98 -19.16
CA ILE A 59 4.90 4.53 -18.05
C ILE A 59 5.28 3.37 -17.14
N THR A 60 6.53 3.36 -16.67
CA THR A 60 7.02 2.43 -15.67
C THR A 60 7.17 3.16 -14.34
N VAL A 61 6.57 2.60 -13.29
CA VAL A 61 6.78 3.03 -11.89
C VAL A 61 7.57 1.93 -11.20
N ASP A 62 8.82 2.23 -10.89
CA ASP A 62 9.71 1.33 -10.15
C ASP A 62 9.71 1.75 -8.67
N LEU A 63 9.14 0.89 -7.83
CA LEU A 63 9.07 1.13 -6.38
C LEU A 63 10.42 0.94 -5.68
N GLU A 64 11.24 0.00 -6.16
CA GLU A 64 12.54 -0.29 -5.55
C GLU A 64 13.52 0.86 -5.80
N ALA A 65 13.63 1.30 -7.05
CA ALA A 65 14.42 2.46 -7.46
C ALA A 65 13.75 3.81 -7.12
N GLN A 66 12.44 3.80 -6.80
CA GLN A 66 11.62 4.98 -6.56
C GLN A 66 11.60 5.96 -7.74
N THR A 67 11.46 5.43 -8.95
CA THR A 67 11.48 6.21 -10.19
C THR A 67 10.23 6.02 -11.02
N VAL A 68 9.83 7.09 -11.71
CA VAL A 68 8.87 7.06 -12.81
C VAL A 68 9.64 7.32 -14.10
N THR A 69 9.49 6.43 -15.07
CA THR A 69 10.16 6.52 -16.38
C THR A 69 9.22 6.23 -17.52
N ASP A 70 9.55 6.71 -18.72
CA ASP A 70 8.86 6.35 -19.96
C ASP A 70 9.84 5.94 -21.07
N GLY A 71 9.32 5.48 -22.20
CA GLY A 71 10.11 5.15 -23.40
C GLY A 71 10.61 6.37 -24.20
N ARG A 72 10.41 7.59 -23.70
CA ARG A 72 10.73 8.87 -24.38
C ARG A 72 11.70 9.73 -23.55
N GLY A 73 12.46 9.11 -22.64
CA GLY A 73 13.49 9.75 -21.85
C GLY A 73 13.00 10.56 -20.65
N PHE A 74 11.72 10.49 -20.29
CA PHE A 74 11.24 11.00 -19.00
C PHE A 74 11.83 10.16 -17.87
N LYS A 75 12.34 10.82 -16.85
CA LYS A 75 12.79 10.18 -15.61
C LYS A 75 12.61 11.16 -14.46
N ALA A 76 11.81 10.74 -13.48
CA ALA A 76 11.60 11.48 -12.24
C ALA A 76 11.76 10.53 -11.05
N ARG A 77 12.15 11.08 -9.90
CA ARG A 77 12.22 10.34 -8.63
C ARG A 77 11.05 10.77 -7.77
N PHE A 78 10.41 9.81 -7.11
CA PHE A 78 9.39 10.08 -6.10
C PHE A 78 9.87 9.65 -4.72
N GLU A 79 9.28 10.24 -3.69
CA GLU A 79 9.53 9.87 -2.31
C GLU A 79 8.39 9.01 -1.77
N ILE A 80 8.74 8.05 -0.94
CA ILE A 80 7.81 7.20 -0.21
C ILE A 80 8.40 6.89 1.15
N ASP A 81 7.52 6.81 2.15
CA ASP A 81 7.88 6.35 3.48
C ASP A 81 8.49 4.93 3.43
N PRO A 82 9.66 4.67 4.07
CA PRO A 82 10.33 3.38 4.00
C PRO A 82 9.47 2.19 4.46
N PHE A 83 8.67 2.39 5.51
CA PHE A 83 7.78 1.34 6.02
C PHE A 83 6.71 1.01 4.98
N ARG A 84 6.04 2.01 4.41
CA ARG A 84 5.09 1.79 3.30
C ARG A 84 5.73 1.11 2.10
N LYS A 85 6.96 1.48 1.74
CA LYS A 85 7.70 0.81 0.66
C LYS A 85 7.89 -0.67 0.97
N GLU A 86 8.32 -1.02 2.19
CA GLU A 86 8.45 -2.41 2.60
C GLU A 86 7.11 -3.16 2.50
N CYS A 87 6.02 -2.56 3.00
CA CYS A 87 4.69 -3.15 2.91
C CYS A 87 4.29 -3.41 1.46
N LEU A 88 4.45 -2.44 0.58
CA LEU A 88 4.09 -2.57 -0.84
C LEU A 88 4.97 -3.60 -1.57
N LEU A 89 6.28 -3.63 -1.30
CA LEU A 89 7.20 -4.61 -1.90
C LEU A 89 6.89 -6.05 -1.48
N ASN A 90 6.43 -6.24 -0.24
CA ASN A 90 6.11 -7.55 0.32
C ASN A 90 4.62 -7.91 0.24
N GLY A 91 3.78 -7.03 -0.33
CA GLY A 91 2.33 -7.24 -0.39
C GLY A 91 1.65 -7.29 0.99
N LEU A 92 2.17 -6.56 1.97
CA LEU A 92 1.64 -6.55 3.34
C LEU A 92 0.56 -5.49 3.50
N ASP A 93 -0.59 -5.91 4.00
CA ASP A 93 -1.61 -5.06 4.58
C ASP A 93 -1.58 -5.13 6.11
N ASP A 94 -2.54 -4.49 6.78
CA ASP A 94 -2.64 -4.47 8.25
C ASP A 94 -2.76 -5.91 8.83
N ILE A 95 -3.43 -6.81 8.11
CA ILE A 95 -3.57 -8.22 8.49
C ILE A 95 -2.22 -8.94 8.34
N GLY A 96 -1.55 -8.79 7.20
CA GLY A 96 -0.23 -9.36 6.94
C GLY A 96 0.83 -8.88 7.94
N LEU A 97 0.78 -7.62 8.35
CA LEU A 97 1.61 -7.08 9.43
C LEU A 97 1.34 -7.75 10.76
N THR A 98 0.06 -7.96 11.11
CA THR A 98 -0.33 -8.64 12.34
C THR A 98 0.10 -10.11 12.35
N LEU A 99 -0.06 -10.81 11.22
CA LEU A 99 0.32 -12.22 11.07
C LEU A 99 1.83 -12.46 11.23
N ARG A 100 2.68 -11.45 11.00
CA ARG A 100 4.12 -11.54 11.32
C ARG A 100 4.38 -11.73 12.82
N HIS A 101 3.41 -11.42 13.68
CA HIS A 101 3.50 -11.62 15.12
C HIS A 101 2.81 -12.91 15.60
N GLY A 102 2.48 -13.85 14.69
CA GLY A 102 1.79 -15.10 15.00
C GLY A 102 2.41 -15.85 16.19
N GLU A 103 3.72 -16.09 16.21
CA GLU A 103 4.36 -16.78 17.34
C GLU A 103 4.23 -16.04 18.69
N ALA A 104 4.18 -14.71 18.67
CA ALA A 104 4.01 -13.92 19.88
C ALA A 104 2.56 -13.98 20.37
N LEU A 105 1.60 -14.01 19.43
CA LEU A 105 0.18 -14.25 19.72
C LEU A 105 -0.01 -15.66 20.30
N ASP A 106 0.55 -16.69 19.67
CA ASP A 106 0.48 -18.08 20.15
C ASP A 106 1.03 -18.22 21.57
N LYS A 107 2.18 -17.59 21.85
CA LYS A 107 2.78 -17.56 23.20
C LYS A 107 1.91 -16.83 24.21
N PHE A 108 1.29 -15.72 23.79
CA PHE A 108 0.37 -14.97 24.64
C PHE A 108 -0.87 -15.81 24.97
N GLU A 109 -1.51 -16.42 23.95
CA GLU A 109 -2.69 -17.28 24.11
C GLU A 109 -2.39 -18.47 25.03
N ALA A 110 -1.28 -19.17 24.81
CA ALA A 110 -0.87 -20.29 25.65
C ALA A 110 -0.66 -19.87 27.12
N ASN A 111 -0.13 -18.67 27.38
CA ASN A 111 0.03 -18.19 28.74
C ASN A 111 -1.30 -17.72 29.35
N HIS A 112 -2.14 -17.05 28.55
CA HIS A 112 -3.44 -16.55 28.97
C HIS A 112 -4.42 -17.67 29.31
N ASP A 113 -4.47 -18.74 28.52
CA ASP A 113 -5.36 -19.90 28.74
C ASP A 113 -5.00 -20.70 29.99
N ASN A 114 -3.76 -20.54 30.50
CA ASN A 114 -3.31 -21.11 31.76
C ASN A 114 -3.63 -20.24 32.98
N GLU A 115 -4.22 -19.05 32.79
CA GLU A 115 -4.68 -18.23 33.91
C GLU A 115 -5.99 -18.78 34.51
N PHE A 116 -6.04 -18.86 35.83
CA PHE A 116 -7.16 -19.47 36.56
C PHE A 116 -8.54 -18.84 36.29
N TRP A 117 -8.56 -17.60 35.78
CA TRP A 117 -9.79 -16.85 35.52
C TRP A 117 -10.30 -16.96 34.08
N SER A 118 -9.48 -17.40 33.13
CA SER A 118 -9.80 -17.57 31.70
C SER A 118 -10.18 -19.02 31.35
N ALA A 119 -9.81 -19.99 32.18
CA ALA A 119 -10.16 -21.40 31.98
C ALA A 119 -11.70 -21.61 31.96
N PRO A 120 -12.27 -22.27 30.93
CA PRO A 120 -13.69 -22.58 30.89
C PRO A 120 -14.06 -23.43 32.11
N LYS A 121 -15.07 -23.01 32.87
CA LYS A 121 -15.57 -23.79 34.02
C LYS A 121 -15.97 -25.18 33.53
N THR A 122 -15.22 -26.21 33.92
CA THR A 122 -15.53 -27.59 33.62
C THR A 122 -16.94 -27.88 34.16
N ALA A 123 -17.89 -28.17 33.29
CA ALA A 123 -19.23 -28.56 33.70
C ALA A 123 -19.11 -29.90 34.43
N THR A 124 -19.27 -29.89 35.76
CA THR A 124 -19.35 -31.11 36.56
C THR A 124 -20.63 -31.86 36.18
N ALA A 125 -20.48 -33.12 35.77
CA ALA A 125 -21.57 -34.04 35.45
C ALA A 125 -22.33 -34.50 36.70
#